data_AF-A0A6I7NEC7-F1
#
_entry.id   AF-A0A6I7NEC7-F1
#
_cell.length_a   1.000
_cell.length_b   1.000
_cell.length_c   1.000
_cell.angle_alpha   90.00
_cell.angle_beta   90.00
_cell.angle_gamma   90.00
#
_symmetry.space_group_name_H-M   'P 1'
#
loop_
_entity.id
_entity.type
_entity.pdbx_description
1 polymer ?
#
loop_
_entity_poly.entity_id
_entity_poly.type
_entity_poly.pdbx_seq_one_letter_code
_entity_poly.pdbx_strand_id
1 'polypeptide(L)'
;MFHAFGVFTGKLHALSSTFMPKSHRRHTWRENYYLNHVKTFIPDKKVRIHQAHSTLMEALDTLHGQMPGHDLIHGDLNVGNFHVENGNLTVFDFDACQYSWFVEDIAIALYYTLFVYGDDDRATRDAMGATFMDHFLRGYRQH
;
A
#
# COMPACT_ATOMS: atom_id res chain seq x y z
N MET A 1 2.45 10.84 -15.62
CA MET A 1 1.82 10.75 -14.28
C MET A 1 2.34 9.55 -13.49
N PHE A 2 2.12 8.29 -13.90
CA PHE A 2 2.56 7.10 -13.15
C PHE A 2 4.07 7.04 -12.87
N HIS A 3 4.90 7.46 -13.84
CA HIS A 3 6.35 7.58 -13.62
C HIS A 3 6.70 8.57 -12.50
N ALA A 4 6.13 9.78 -12.50
CA ALA A 4 6.36 10.77 -11.45
C ALA A 4 5.87 10.29 -10.08
N PHE A 5 4.76 9.54 -10.04
CA PHE A 5 4.28 8.91 -8.82
C PHE A 5 5.23 7.84 -8.29
N GLY A 6 5.79 7.02 -9.18
CA GLY A 6 6.87 6.09 -8.86
C GLY A 6 8.09 6.79 -8.28
N VAL A 7 8.56 7.87 -8.94
CA VAL A 7 9.68 8.69 -8.45
C VAL A 7 9.41 9.22 -7.04
N PHE A 8 8.22 9.78 -6.80
CA PHE A 8 7.84 10.25 -5.47
C PHE A 8 7.88 9.13 -4.43
N THR A 9 7.25 8.00 -4.73
CA THR A 9 7.15 6.86 -3.81
C THR A 9 8.54 6.30 -3.47
N GLY A 10 9.42 6.17 -4.47
CA GLY A 10 10.82 5.78 -4.27
C GLY A 10 11.57 6.74 -3.35
N LYS A 11 11.41 8.06 -3.54
CA LYS A 11 11.99 9.07 -2.64
C LYS A 11 11.45 8.96 -1.22
N LEU A 12 10.13 8.79 -1.05
CA LEU A 12 9.50 8.65 0.25
C LEU A 12 10.05 7.42 0.99
N HIS A 13 10.13 6.28 0.31
CA HIS A 13 10.66 5.05 0.88
C HIS A 13 12.16 5.15 1.21
N ALA A 14 12.96 5.76 0.34
CA ALA A 14 14.37 6.02 0.61
C ALA A 14 14.56 6.88 1.86
N LEU A 15 13.76 7.93 2.03
CA LEU A 15 13.77 8.75 3.25
C LEU A 15 13.30 7.95 4.48
N SER A 16 12.22 7.18 4.36
CA SER A 16 11.70 6.34 5.44
C SER A 16 12.72 5.32 5.94
N SER A 17 13.52 4.72 5.06
CA SER A 17 14.51 3.71 5.46
C SER A 17 15.57 4.23 6.44
N THR A 18 15.76 5.55 6.49
CA THR A 18 16.67 6.22 7.44
C THR A 18 15.93 6.99 8.54
N PHE A 19 14.60 6.98 8.53
CA PHE A 19 13.78 7.72 9.47
C PHE A 19 13.77 7.04 10.85
N MET A 20 14.28 7.75 11.85
CA MET A 20 14.24 7.33 13.24
C MET A 20 13.30 8.22 14.06
N PRO A 21 12.10 7.72 14.46
CA PRO A 21 11.18 8.51 15.27
C PRO A 21 11.76 8.73 16.66
N LYS A 22 11.81 10.00 17.10
CA LYS A 22 12.26 10.36 18.45
C LYS A 22 11.20 10.06 19.53
N SER A 23 9.92 10.07 19.14
CA SER A 23 8.77 9.74 19.98
C SER A 23 7.57 9.38 19.08
N HIS A 24 6.50 8.82 19.67
CA HIS A 24 5.24 8.50 18.98
C HIS A 24 5.42 7.59 17.75
N ARG A 25 5.92 6.38 17.98
CA ARG A 25 5.95 5.34 16.93
C ARG A 25 4.52 5.00 16.50
N ARG A 26 4.32 4.91 15.18
CA ARG A 26 3.11 4.36 14.58
C ARG A 26 3.04 2.86 14.85
N HIS A 27 1.83 2.31 14.72
CA HIS A 27 1.60 0.89 14.85
C HIS A 27 2.17 0.13 13.64
N THR A 28 2.43 -1.15 13.82
CA THR A 28 2.82 -2.08 12.76
C THR A 28 1.59 -2.61 12.03
N TRP A 29 1.77 -3.15 10.83
CA TRP A 29 0.72 -3.84 10.08
C TRP A 29 0.02 -4.92 10.92
N ARG A 30 0.76 -5.56 11.83
CA ARG A 30 0.24 -6.62 12.71
C ARG A 30 -0.74 -6.09 13.75
N GLU A 31 -0.65 -4.82 14.09
CA GLU A 31 -1.52 -4.13 15.05
C GLU A 31 -2.76 -3.53 14.36
N ASN A 32 -2.93 -3.72 13.05
CA ASN A 32 -4.09 -3.24 12.32
C ASN A 32 -5.40 -3.72 12.98
N TYR A 33 -6.24 -2.76 13.36
CA TYR A 33 -7.44 -3.02 14.14
C TYR A 33 -8.43 -3.93 13.40
N TYR A 34 -8.67 -3.68 12.11
CA TYR A 34 -9.64 -4.45 11.33
C TYR A 34 -9.17 -5.87 11.07
N LEU A 35 -7.88 -6.07 10.78
CA LEU A 35 -7.30 -7.41 10.60
C LEU A 35 -7.39 -8.23 11.89
N ASN A 36 -7.17 -7.61 13.06
CA ASN A 36 -7.22 -8.33 14.33
C ASN A 36 -8.63 -8.58 14.88
N HIS A 37 -9.63 -7.83 14.40
CA HIS A 37 -11.00 -7.88 14.92
C HIS A 37 -12.03 -8.30 13.87
N VAL A 38 -11.64 -9.12 12.89
CA VAL A 38 -12.52 -9.56 11.79
C VAL A 38 -13.85 -10.15 12.28
N LYS A 39 -13.85 -10.89 13.40
CA LYS A 39 -15.05 -11.48 14.00
C LYS A 39 -16.03 -10.47 14.60
N THR A 40 -15.55 -9.27 14.92
CA THR A 40 -16.41 -8.16 15.37
C THR A 40 -17.26 -7.61 14.23
N PHE A 41 -16.75 -7.67 12.99
CA PHE A 41 -17.38 -7.05 11.82
C PHE A 41 -18.06 -8.07 10.90
N ILE A 42 -17.56 -9.30 10.86
CA ILE A 42 -18.00 -10.33 9.92
C ILE A 42 -18.66 -11.48 10.68
N PRO A 43 -19.96 -11.74 10.45
CA PRO A 43 -20.68 -12.83 11.11
C PRO A 43 -20.02 -14.20 10.90
N ASP A 44 -20.00 -15.05 11.94
CA ASP A 44 -19.36 -16.37 11.92
C ASP A 44 -19.82 -17.28 10.77
N LYS A 45 -21.07 -17.15 10.33
CA LYS A 45 -21.62 -17.90 9.19
C LYS A 45 -20.91 -17.61 7.85
N LYS A 46 -20.11 -16.54 7.76
CA LYS A 46 -19.32 -16.19 6.56
C LYS A 46 -17.99 -16.95 6.55
N VAL A 47 -18.06 -18.28 6.63
CA VAL A 47 -16.91 -19.18 6.79
C VAL A 47 -15.80 -18.92 5.76
N ARG A 48 -16.15 -18.69 4.49
CA ARG A 48 -15.17 -18.41 3.42
C ARG A 48 -14.36 -17.13 3.65
N ILE A 49 -14.96 -16.09 4.24
CA ILE A 49 -14.25 -14.84 4.54
C ILE A 49 -13.26 -15.08 5.68
N HIS A 50 -13.67 -15.80 6.73
CA HIS A 50 -12.79 -16.15 7.84
C HIS A 50 -11.62 -17.05 7.40
N GLN A 51 -11.87 -17.98 6.47
CA GLN A 51 -10.81 -18.80 5.86
C GLN A 51 -9.83 -17.94 5.05
N ALA A 52 -10.34 -17.08 4.17
CA ALA A 52 -9.49 -16.18 3.38
C ALA A 52 -8.66 -15.23 4.27
N HIS A 53 -9.26 -14.70 5.34
CA HIS A 53 -8.57 -13.90 6.34
C HIS A 53 -7.46 -14.70 7.03
N SER A 54 -7.74 -15.92 7.49
CA SER A 54 -6.74 -16.75 8.17
C SER A 54 -5.57 -17.08 7.24
N THR A 55 -5.85 -17.46 5.99
CA THR A 55 -4.82 -17.70 4.97
C THR A 55 -3.99 -16.44 4.68
N LEU A 56 -4.62 -15.26 4.61
CA LEU A 56 -3.90 -14.00 4.44
C LEU A 56 -2.97 -13.72 5.63
N MET A 57 -3.48 -13.86 6.86
CA MET A 57 -2.68 -13.61 8.07
C MET A 57 -1.48 -14.55 8.16
N GLU A 58 -1.65 -15.85 7.85
CA GLU A 58 -0.55 -16.81 7.81
C GLU A 58 0.51 -16.45 6.75
N ALA A 59 0.07 -15.98 5.58
CA ALA A 59 0.98 -15.54 4.52
C ALA A 59 1.78 -14.29 4.94
N LEU A 60 1.13 -13.31 5.58
CA LEU A 60 1.78 -12.10 6.07
C LEU A 60 2.73 -12.38 7.24
N ASP A 61 2.36 -13.27 8.17
CA ASP A 61 3.24 -13.71 9.26
C ASP A 61 4.48 -14.45 8.71
N THR A 62 4.30 -15.29 7.69
CA THR A 62 5.41 -15.96 7.00
C THR A 62 6.34 -14.95 6.32
N LEU A 63 5.77 -13.99 5.59
CA LEU A 63 6.53 -12.92 4.94
C LEU A 63 7.30 -12.11 5.99
N HIS A 64 6.69 -11.81 7.14
CA HIS A 64 7.32 -11.05 8.22
C HIS A 64 8.52 -11.79 8.81
N GLY A 65 8.42 -13.11 8.96
CA GLY A 65 9.56 -13.94 9.40
C GLY A 65 10.74 -13.93 8.42
N GLN A 66 10.49 -13.75 7.13
CA GLN A 66 11.53 -13.70 6.08
C GLN A 66 12.11 -12.30 5.89
N MET A 67 11.24 -11.29 5.93
CA MET A 67 11.56 -9.89 5.71
C MET A 67 10.65 -9.08 6.63
N PRO A 68 11.13 -8.59 7.78
CA PRO A 68 10.29 -7.81 8.67
C PRO A 68 9.83 -6.51 8.00
N GLY A 69 8.52 -6.24 7.97
CA GLY A 69 7.96 -4.95 7.53
C GLY A 69 8.21 -3.87 8.58
N HIS A 70 9.41 -3.29 8.58
CA HIS A 70 9.88 -2.37 9.61
C HIS A 70 9.95 -0.91 9.14
N ASP A 71 9.55 -0.65 7.91
CA ASP A 71 9.62 0.67 7.31
C ASP A 71 8.30 1.42 7.49
N LEU A 72 8.38 2.73 7.71
CA LEU A 72 7.20 3.58 7.82
C LEU A 72 6.68 3.90 6.41
N ILE A 73 5.54 3.32 6.06
CA ILE A 73 4.86 3.60 4.78
C ILE A 73 3.77 4.64 4.95
N HIS A 74 3.26 5.19 3.84
CA HIS A 74 2.10 6.08 3.87
C HIS A 74 0.84 5.32 4.31
N GLY A 75 0.65 4.08 3.84
CA GLY A 75 -0.45 3.20 4.23
C GLY A 75 -1.79 3.47 3.53
N ASP A 76 -1.83 4.49 2.66
CA ASP A 76 -2.97 4.78 1.78
C ASP A 76 -2.53 5.60 0.56
N LEU A 77 -1.39 5.26 -0.02
CA LEU A 77 -0.80 6.04 -1.11
C LEU A 77 -1.56 5.76 -2.43
N ASN A 78 -2.56 6.60 -2.75
CA ASN A 78 -3.40 6.43 -3.93
C ASN A 78 -3.63 7.75 -4.69
N VAL A 79 -4.27 7.68 -5.88
CA VAL A 79 -4.48 8.84 -6.76
C VAL A 79 -5.41 9.91 -6.20
N GLY A 80 -6.17 9.61 -5.15
CA GLY A 80 -6.97 10.57 -4.40
C GLY A 80 -6.18 11.37 -3.36
N ASN A 81 -4.98 10.89 -2.97
CA ASN A 81 -4.19 11.44 -1.87
C ASN A 81 -2.96 12.23 -2.34
N PHE A 82 -2.98 12.72 -3.58
CA PHE A 82 -1.99 13.67 -4.06
C PHE A 82 -2.58 14.70 -5.02
N HIS A 83 -1.96 15.88 -5.07
CA HIS A 83 -2.22 16.89 -6.08
C HIS A 83 -1.01 17.10 -6.97
N VAL A 84 -1.26 17.49 -8.22
CA VAL A 84 -0.24 17.90 -9.17
C VAL A 84 -0.45 19.36 -9.51
N GLU A 85 0.51 20.21 -9.16
CA GLU A 85 0.49 21.64 -9.47
C GLU A 85 1.81 22.02 -10.15
N ASN A 86 1.73 22.64 -11.34
CA ASN A 86 2.90 23.04 -12.12
C ASN A 86 3.94 21.91 -12.34
N GLY A 87 3.46 20.66 -12.44
CA GLY A 87 4.31 19.47 -12.60
C GLY A 87 4.90 18.90 -11.31
N ASN A 88 4.64 19.53 -10.15
CA ASN A 88 5.07 19.03 -8.84
C ASN A 88 3.95 18.21 -8.19
N LEU A 89 4.31 17.03 -7.67
CA LEU A 89 3.40 16.15 -6.94
C LEU A 89 3.53 16.40 -5.44
N THR A 90 2.41 16.68 -4.78
CA THR A 90 2.31 16.86 -3.33
C THR A 90 1.34 15.84 -2.76
N VAL A 91 1.83 14.97 -1.87
CA VAL A 91 1.03 13.98 -1.14
C VAL A 91 0.49 14.56 0.15
N PHE A 92 -0.72 14.15 0.52
CA PHE A 92 -1.39 14.49 1.77
C PHE A 92 -2.10 13.25 2.34
N ASP A 93 -2.73 13.40 3.50
CA ASP A 93 -3.45 12.33 4.21
C ASP A 93 -2.59 11.19 4.78
N PHE A 94 -1.65 11.55 5.68
CA PHE A 94 -0.75 10.61 6.36
C PHE A 94 -1.39 9.95 7.60
N ASP A 95 -2.71 9.92 7.71
CA ASP A 95 -3.40 9.39 8.89
C ASP A 95 -3.33 7.85 8.99
N ALA A 96 -3.11 7.17 7.87
CA ALA A 96 -3.01 5.73 7.71
C ALA A 96 -1.57 5.18 7.84
N CYS A 97 -0.58 6.05 8.12
CA CYS A 97 0.81 5.62 8.21
C CYS A 97 1.02 4.49 9.22
N GLN A 98 1.78 3.48 8.82
CA GLN A 98 2.05 2.30 9.64
C GLN A 98 3.43 1.72 9.28
N TYR A 99 3.96 0.89 10.17
CA TYR A 99 5.16 0.10 9.86
C TYR A 99 4.77 -1.16 9.09
N SER A 100 5.27 -1.26 7.86
CA SER A 100 5.01 -2.38 6.98
C SER A 100 6.09 -2.53 5.91
N TRP A 101 5.80 -3.26 4.85
CA TRP A 101 6.66 -3.39 3.67
C TRP A 101 6.37 -2.28 2.67
N PHE A 102 7.42 -1.72 2.06
CA PHE A 102 7.28 -0.76 0.96
C PHE A 102 6.39 -1.23 -0.19
N VAL A 103 6.33 -2.54 -0.44
CA VAL A 103 5.45 -3.10 -1.48
C VAL A 103 3.96 -2.90 -1.18
N GLU A 104 3.56 -2.66 0.07
CA GLU A 104 2.17 -2.38 0.41
C GLU A 104 1.70 -1.04 -0.17
N ASP A 105 2.48 0.05 -0.06
CA ASP A 105 2.13 1.32 -0.71
C ASP A 105 1.98 1.17 -2.23
N ILE A 106 2.80 0.32 -2.86
CA ILE A 106 2.71 -0.01 -4.30
C ILE A 106 1.43 -0.81 -4.59
N ALA A 107 1.10 -1.80 -3.75
CA ALA A 107 -0.09 -2.62 -3.90
C ALA A 107 -1.37 -1.80 -3.72
N ILE A 108 -1.40 -0.86 -2.77
CA ILE A 108 -2.49 0.09 -2.55
C ILE A 108 -2.67 0.98 -3.77
N ALA A 109 -1.59 1.60 -4.27
CA ALA A 109 -1.64 2.44 -5.45
C ALA A 109 -2.20 1.69 -6.68
N LEU A 110 -1.77 0.43 -6.87
CA LEU A 110 -2.28 -0.44 -7.93
C LEU A 110 -3.75 -0.78 -7.71
N TYR A 111 -4.14 -1.15 -6.49
CA TYR A 111 -5.53 -1.50 -6.16
C TYR A 111 -6.48 -0.35 -6.50
N TYR A 112 -6.19 0.88 -6.07
CA TYR A 112 -7.02 2.03 -6.39
C TYR A 112 -7.05 2.32 -7.89
N THR A 113 -5.91 2.23 -8.56
CA THR A 113 -5.83 2.45 -10.02
C THR A 113 -6.71 1.46 -10.80
N LEU A 114 -6.79 0.20 -10.35
CA LEU A 114 -7.53 -0.86 -11.06
C LEU A 114 -9.00 -0.96 -10.67
N PHE A 115 -9.30 -0.89 -9.38
CA PHE A 115 -10.62 -1.26 -8.85
C PHE A 115 -11.45 -0.06 -8.40
N VAL A 116 -10.83 1.11 -8.17
CA VAL A 116 -11.55 2.33 -7.74
C VAL A 116 -11.69 3.31 -8.90
N TYR A 117 -10.61 3.52 -9.66
CA TYR A 117 -10.57 4.44 -10.79
C TYR A 117 -10.49 3.74 -12.15
N GLY A 118 -10.37 2.41 -12.16
CA GLY A 118 -10.34 1.61 -13.38
C GLY A 118 -11.72 1.18 -13.86
N ASP A 119 -11.75 0.58 -15.05
CA ASP A 119 -12.97 0.03 -15.66
C ASP A 119 -13.39 -1.28 -14.97
N ASP A 120 -14.62 -1.76 -15.20
CA ASP A 120 -15.11 -3.05 -14.70
C ASP A 120 -14.65 -4.24 -15.55
N ASP A 121 -14.25 -4.01 -16.80
CA ASP A 121 -13.72 -5.06 -17.65
C ASP A 121 -12.32 -5.54 -17.23
N ARG A 122 -12.16 -6.86 -17.14
CA ARG A 122 -10.91 -7.49 -16.69
C ARG A 122 -9.76 -7.26 -17.67
N ALA A 123 -10.00 -7.37 -18.98
CA ALA A 123 -8.93 -7.20 -19.96
C ALA A 123 -8.38 -5.76 -19.93
N THR A 124 -9.29 -4.80 -19.73
CA THR A 124 -8.96 -3.40 -19.54
C THR A 124 -8.16 -3.17 -18.26
N ARG A 125 -8.58 -3.74 -17.11
CA ARG A 125 -7.79 -3.70 -15.86
C ARG A 125 -6.39 -4.31 -16.01
N ASP A 126 -6.26 -5.44 -16.70
CA ASP A 126 -4.97 -6.08 -16.92
C ASP A 126 -4.03 -5.18 -17.74
N ALA A 127 -4.53 -4.56 -18.81
CA ALA A 127 -3.76 -3.62 -19.64
C ALA A 127 -3.40 -2.33 -18.88
N MET A 128 -4.32 -1.79 -18.08
CA MET A 128 -4.08 -0.63 -17.22
C MET A 128 -3.02 -0.96 -16.15
N GLY A 129 -3.11 -2.12 -15.52
CA GLY A 129 -2.16 -2.57 -14.49
C GLY A 129 -0.75 -2.74 -15.05
N ALA A 130 -0.62 -3.34 -16.23
CA ALA A 130 0.67 -3.45 -16.92
C ALA A 130 1.26 -2.07 -17.24
N THR A 131 0.44 -1.15 -17.76
CA THR A 131 0.87 0.22 -18.07
C THR A 131 1.28 0.99 -16.81
N PHE A 132 0.48 0.90 -15.74
CA PHE A 132 0.78 1.50 -14.46
C PHE A 132 2.11 0.98 -13.91
N MET A 133 2.27 -0.35 -13.82
CA MET A 133 3.45 -0.96 -13.21
C MET A 133 4.73 -0.68 -14.01
N ASP A 134 4.69 -0.69 -15.35
CA ASP A 134 5.88 -0.34 -16.16
C ASP A 134 6.36 1.08 -15.84
N HIS A 135 5.46 2.06 -15.97
CA HIS A 135 5.84 3.45 -15.75
C HIS A 135 6.18 3.75 -14.29
N PHE A 136 5.39 3.23 -13.34
CA PHE A 136 5.61 3.41 -11.91
C PHE A 136 6.96 2.83 -11.49
N LEU A 137 7.27 1.58 -11.83
CA LEU A 137 8.54 0.94 -11.43
C LEU A 137 9.76 1.62 -12.05
N ARG A 138 9.65 2.13 -13.28
CA ARG A 138 10.72 2.93 -13.91
C ARG A 138 11.02 4.22 -13.16
N GLY A 139 10.02 4.82 -12.52
CA GLY A 139 10.21 5.98 -11.65
C GLY A 139 10.73 5.59 -10.27
N TYR A 140 10.11 4.57 -9.68
CA TYR A 140 10.44 4.06 -8.35
C TYR A 140 11.93 3.69 -8.23
N ARG A 141 12.46 2.96 -9.21
CA ARG A 141 13.86 2.47 -9.24
C ARG A 141 14.93 3.55 -9.42
N GLN A 142 14.55 4.83 -9.52
CA GLN A 142 15.51 5.93 -9.61
C GLN A 142 16.07 6.33 -8.23
N HIS A 143 15.50 5.75 -7.16
CA HIS A 143 15.80 6.02 -5.75
C HIS A 143 15.81 4.69 -4.99
#